data_AF-A0A3S0U7G9-F1
#
_entry.id   AF-A0A3S0U7G9-F1
#
_cell.length_a   1.000
_cell.length_b   1.000
_cell.length_c   1.000
_cell.angle_alpha   90.00
_cell.angle_beta   90.00
_cell.angle_gamma   90.00
#
_symmetry.space_group_name_H-M   'P 1'
#
loop_
_entity.id
_entity.type
_entity.pdbx_description
1 polymer ?
#
loop_
_entity_poly.entity_id
_entity_poly.type
_entity_poly.pdbx_seq_one_letter_code
_entity_poly.pdbx_strand_id
1 'polypeptide(L)'
;MSKSPREDLDETDTRMSPDPFAAVLPALAALGAVASIASINWSGEGKLATRTRTKRKTGAALKDLETCCIGLSEIFRRFQRHPRVFAGEGGQASAPLKFGVHGQRIRADAQRLYLQLMNDIASMLVLAAQNAFDVMTAIEDGDIDAPEEIFFGFGEQQERLNEIIQSRVPLRVAVDTGAEISDQLIALVRELKKHQKAG
;
A
#
# COMPACT_ATOMS: atom_id res chain seq x y z
N MET A 1 -50.45 14.83 26.84
CA MET A 1 -49.04 15.27 26.78
C MET A 1 -48.19 14.07 26.37
N SER A 2 -47.96 13.91 25.07
CA SER A 2 -47.13 12.82 24.54
C SER A 2 -45.66 13.16 24.74
N LYS A 3 -44.96 12.31 25.48
CA LYS A 3 -43.50 12.39 25.66
C LYS A 3 -42.87 11.90 24.35
N SER A 4 -42.43 12.83 23.50
CA SER A 4 -41.57 12.48 22.36
C SER A 4 -40.31 11.83 22.94
N PRO A 5 -39.89 10.64 22.48
CA PRO A 5 -38.59 10.12 22.86
C PRO A 5 -37.59 11.09 22.24
N ARG A 6 -36.92 11.88 23.08
CA ARG A 6 -35.72 12.60 22.67
C ARG A 6 -34.79 11.50 22.20
N GLU A 7 -34.47 11.53 20.90
CA GLU A 7 -33.31 10.86 20.34
C GLU A 7 -32.18 11.04 21.35
N ASP A 8 -31.74 9.94 21.95
CA ASP A 8 -30.49 9.89 22.67
C ASP A 8 -29.46 10.44 21.69
N LEU A 9 -29.01 11.67 21.94
CA LEU A 9 -27.88 12.25 21.25
C LEU A 9 -26.73 11.29 21.53
N ASP A 10 -26.41 10.45 20.55
CA ASP A 10 -25.36 9.46 20.63
C ASP A 10 -24.04 10.23 20.84
N GLU A 11 -23.67 10.44 22.10
CA GLU A 11 -22.46 11.18 22.53
C GLU A 11 -21.16 10.51 22.04
N THR A 12 -21.28 9.35 21.36
CA THR A 12 -20.21 8.66 20.66
C THR A 12 -20.14 8.92 19.15
N ASP A 13 -21.05 9.73 18.59
CA ASP A 13 -21.03 10.15 17.19
C ASP A 13 -19.94 11.21 16.97
N THR A 14 -18.93 10.88 16.18
CA THR A 14 -17.84 11.82 15.91
C THR A 14 -18.34 12.92 14.99
N ARG A 15 -18.09 14.19 15.35
CA ARG A 15 -18.61 15.36 14.61
C ARG A 15 -18.12 15.44 13.15
N MET A 16 -17.05 14.73 12.79
CA MET A 16 -16.48 14.72 11.45
C MET A 16 -16.28 13.29 10.94
N SER A 17 -16.82 13.03 9.75
CA SER A 17 -16.56 11.81 9.01
C SER A 17 -15.14 11.83 8.41
N PRO A 18 -14.29 10.81 8.63
CA PRO A 18 -13.01 10.75 7.95
C PRO A 18 -13.20 10.53 6.44
N ASP A 19 -12.28 11.08 5.64
CA ASP A 19 -12.22 10.81 4.21
C ASP A 19 -11.53 9.45 3.99
N PRO A 20 -12.22 8.42 3.46
CA PRO A 20 -11.61 7.11 3.22
C PRO A 20 -10.44 7.18 2.22
N PHE A 21 -10.47 8.14 1.29
CA PHE A 21 -9.39 8.30 0.30
C PHE A 21 -8.10 8.78 0.95
N ALA A 22 -8.17 9.48 2.08
CA ALA A 22 -6.99 9.88 2.84
C ALA A 22 -6.23 8.67 3.43
N ALA A 23 -6.89 7.52 3.59
CA ALA A 23 -6.24 6.27 4.00
C ALA A 23 -5.85 5.39 2.80
N VAL A 24 -6.75 5.24 1.82
CA VAL A 24 -6.54 4.31 0.69
C VAL A 24 -5.46 4.79 -0.27
N LEU A 25 -5.40 6.10 -0.59
CA LEU A 25 -4.40 6.62 -1.53
C LEU A 25 -2.95 6.45 -1.03
N PRO A 26 -2.60 6.77 0.23
CA PRO A 26 -1.27 6.48 0.74
C PRO A 26 -0.93 4.98 0.79
N ALA A 27 -1.91 4.11 1.05
CA ALA A 27 -1.69 2.66 1.02
C ALA A 27 -1.41 2.16 -0.41
N LEU A 28 -2.14 2.67 -1.42
CA LEU A 28 -1.85 2.41 -2.84
C LEU A 28 -0.48 2.95 -3.24
N ALA A 29 -0.12 4.15 -2.77
CA ALA A 29 1.21 4.73 -3.02
C ALA A 29 2.33 3.87 -2.43
N ALA A 30 2.13 3.26 -1.26
CA ALA A 30 3.08 2.34 -0.67
C ALA A 30 3.27 1.06 -1.52
N LEU A 31 2.19 0.52 -2.09
CA LEU A 31 2.29 -0.57 -3.08
C LEU A 31 3.03 -0.11 -4.34
N GLY A 32 2.77 1.11 -4.81
CA GLY A 32 3.45 1.70 -5.97
C GLY A 32 4.96 1.85 -5.76
N ALA A 33 5.38 2.17 -4.54
CA ALA A 33 6.79 2.24 -4.17
C ALA A 33 7.49 0.87 -4.22
N VAL A 34 6.78 -0.23 -3.96
CA VAL A 34 7.31 -1.58 -4.15
C VAL A 34 7.30 -1.96 -5.62
N ALA A 35 6.19 -1.69 -6.33
CA ALA A 35 6.04 -2.01 -7.74
C ALA A 35 7.04 -1.25 -8.65
N SER A 36 7.59 -0.11 -8.19
CA SER A 36 8.62 0.63 -8.92
C SER A 36 9.95 -0.12 -9.08
N ILE A 37 10.13 -1.28 -8.45
CA ILE A 37 11.24 -2.20 -8.77
C ILE A 37 11.26 -2.55 -10.28
N ALA A 38 10.11 -2.49 -10.96
CA ALA A 38 10.01 -2.63 -12.40
C ALA A 38 10.79 -1.58 -13.21
N SER A 39 11.07 -0.41 -12.64
CA SER A 39 11.72 0.70 -13.35
C SER A 39 13.25 0.66 -13.29
N ILE A 40 13.85 -0.45 -12.84
CA ILE A 40 15.31 -0.59 -12.83
C ILE A 40 15.83 -0.53 -14.26
N ASN A 41 16.80 0.34 -14.49
CA ASN A 41 17.36 0.57 -15.81
C ASN A 41 18.58 -0.33 -16.02
N TRP A 42 18.39 -1.46 -16.71
CA TRP A 42 19.44 -2.43 -17.08
C TRP A 42 20.60 -1.80 -17.87
N SER A 43 20.40 -0.66 -18.54
CA SER A 43 21.47 0.05 -19.27
C SER A 43 22.54 0.70 -18.36
N GLY A 44 22.39 0.64 -17.04
CA GLY A 44 23.36 1.11 -16.04
C GLY A 44 24.41 0.06 -15.63
N GLU A 45 24.27 -1.19 -16.05
CA GLU A 45 25.21 -2.28 -15.75
C GLU A 45 26.63 -1.88 -16.17
N GLY A 46 27.52 -1.72 -15.19
CA GLY A 46 28.93 -1.41 -15.38
C GLY A 46 29.39 0.03 -15.09
N LYS A 47 28.49 0.99 -14.83
CA LYS A 47 28.90 2.39 -14.51
C LYS A 47 29.07 2.70 -13.02
N LEU A 48 28.70 1.80 -12.10
CA LEU A 48 28.50 2.12 -10.68
C LEU A 48 29.44 1.41 -9.68
N ALA A 49 30.51 0.76 -10.15
CA ALA A 49 31.52 0.10 -9.30
C ALA A 49 32.25 1.03 -8.29
N THR A 50 31.88 2.31 -8.18
CA THR A 50 32.57 3.35 -7.40
C THR A 50 31.73 4.00 -6.30
N ARG A 51 30.45 3.62 -6.08
CA ARG A 51 29.67 4.21 -4.97
C ARG A 51 29.99 3.52 -3.64
N THR A 52 30.83 4.16 -2.83
CA THR A 52 31.00 3.85 -1.40
C THR A 52 29.70 4.15 -0.66
N ARG A 53 28.85 3.12 -0.49
CA ARG A 53 27.66 3.20 0.36
C ARG A 53 27.70 2.09 1.41
N THR A 54 27.16 2.39 2.58
CA THR A 54 26.99 1.43 3.68
C THR A 54 26.07 0.31 3.21
N LYS A 55 26.67 -0.81 2.79
CA LYS A 55 25.95 -2.01 2.33
C LYS A 55 25.05 -2.50 3.46
N ARG A 56 23.75 -2.21 3.40
CA ARG A 56 22.77 -2.97 4.19
C ARG A 56 22.80 -4.38 3.63
N LYS A 57 22.85 -5.41 4.50
CA LYS A 57 22.87 -6.80 4.02
C LYS A 57 21.63 -7.01 3.12
N THR A 58 21.85 -7.37 1.86
CA THR A 58 20.79 -7.56 0.85
C THR A 58 19.64 -8.43 1.36
N GLY A 59 19.95 -9.51 2.07
CA GLY A 59 18.95 -10.38 2.69
C GLY A 59 18.11 -9.71 3.78
N ALA A 60 18.64 -8.72 4.50
CA ALA A 60 17.87 -7.92 5.44
C ALA A 60 16.91 -6.97 4.70
N ALA A 61 17.37 -6.28 3.64
CA ALA A 61 16.51 -5.42 2.83
C ALA A 61 15.36 -6.20 2.19
N LEU A 62 15.62 -7.39 1.63
CA LEU A 62 14.58 -8.26 1.07
C LEU A 62 13.59 -8.78 2.13
N LYS A 63 14.08 -9.14 3.32
CA LYS A 63 13.22 -9.58 4.43
C LYS A 63 12.31 -8.45 4.92
N ASP A 64 12.86 -7.25 5.03
CA ASP A 64 12.10 -6.08 5.46
C ASP A 64 11.09 -5.66 4.37
N LEU A 65 11.46 -5.75 3.09
CA LEU A 65 10.54 -5.53 1.97
C LEU A 65 9.38 -6.54 1.97
N GLU A 66 9.66 -7.83 2.19
CA GLU A 66 8.61 -8.85 2.33
C GLU A 66 7.68 -8.52 3.50
N THR A 67 8.25 -8.08 4.64
CA THR A 67 7.49 -7.67 5.82
C THR A 67 6.60 -6.46 5.50
N CYS A 68 7.08 -5.49 4.73
CA CYS A 68 6.27 -4.37 4.25
C CYS A 68 5.10 -4.84 3.38
N CYS A 69 5.33 -5.77 2.44
CA CYS A 69 4.26 -6.29 1.57
C CYS A 69 3.19 -7.04 2.38
N ILE A 70 3.59 -7.82 3.39
CA ILE A 70 2.67 -8.49 4.33
C ILE A 70 1.88 -7.45 5.14
N GLY A 71 2.55 -6.42 5.64
CA GLY A 71 1.90 -5.32 6.37
C GLY A 71 0.86 -4.59 5.52
N LEU A 72 1.19 -4.31 4.25
CA LEU A 72 0.26 -3.71 3.29
C LEU A 72 -0.93 -4.63 2.99
N SER A 73 -0.71 -5.94 2.78
CA SER A 73 -1.79 -6.91 2.59
C SER A 73 -2.76 -6.93 3.78
N GLU A 74 -2.25 -6.88 5.02
CA GLU A 74 -3.12 -6.79 6.20
C GLU A 74 -3.87 -5.45 6.28
N ILE A 75 -3.25 -4.33 5.89
CA ILE A 75 -3.94 -3.03 5.79
C ILE A 75 -5.12 -3.11 4.82
N PHE A 76 -4.91 -3.66 3.62
CA PHE A 76 -5.99 -3.81 2.62
C PHE A 76 -7.08 -4.77 3.10
N ARG A 77 -6.73 -5.88 3.75
CA ARG A 77 -7.73 -6.77 4.38
C ARG A 77 -8.52 -6.05 5.48
N ARG A 78 -7.90 -5.15 6.25
CA ARG A 78 -8.61 -4.32 7.24
C ARG A 78 -9.56 -3.33 6.55
N PHE A 79 -9.19 -2.73 5.42
CA PHE A 79 -10.13 -1.91 4.64
C PHE A 79 -11.35 -2.73 4.21
N GLN A 80 -11.16 -3.96 3.72
CA GLN A 80 -12.24 -4.86 3.31
C GLN A 80 -13.14 -5.29 4.49
N ARG A 81 -12.57 -5.51 5.68
CA ARG A 81 -13.32 -5.86 6.90
C ARG A 81 -14.11 -4.68 7.47
N HIS A 82 -13.70 -3.45 7.18
CA HIS A 82 -14.33 -2.23 7.68
C HIS A 82 -14.80 -1.29 6.55
N PRO A 83 -15.70 -1.78 5.67
CA PRO A 83 -16.08 -1.05 4.45
C PRO A 83 -16.76 0.28 4.75
N ARG A 84 -17.52 0.39 5.85
CA ARG A 84 -18.13 1.65 6.32
C ARG A 84 -17.12 2.79 6.51
N VAL A 85 -15.90 2.45 6.91
CA VAL A 85 -14.86 3.42 7.24
C VAL A 85 -13.94 3.68 6.04
N PHE A 86 -13.63 2.63 5.25
CA PHE A 86 -12.54 2.70 4.27
C PHE A 86 -12.93 2.36 2.83
N ALA A 87 -14.06 1.70 2.58
CA ALA A 87 -14.51 1.31 1.24
C ALA A 87 -15.80 2.03 0.79
N GLY A 88 -16.43 2.77 1.71
CA GLY A 88 -17.74 3.38 1.55
C GLY A 88 -18.89 2.37 1.73
N GLU A 89 -20.02 2.83 2.28
CA GLU A 89 -21.33 2.18 2.13
C GLU A 89 -22.28 3.07 1.31
N GLY A 90 -23.22 2.45 0.59
CA GLY A 90 -24.14 3.17 -0.29
C GLY A 90 -23.43 3.88 -1.45
N GLY A 91 -23.85 5.12 -1.76
CA GLY A 91 -23.33 5.89 -2.90
C GLY A 91 -21.83 6.25 -2.82
N GLN A 92 -21.19 6.07 -1.66
CA GLN A 92 -19.74 6.31 -1.51
C GLN A 92 -18.88 5.17 -2.05
N ALA A 93 -19.37 3.93 -2.01
CA ALA A 93 -18.65 2.80 -2.58
C ALA A 93 -18.48 2.95 -4.11
N SER A 94 -19.45 3.62 -4.76
CA SER A 94 -19.41 3.99 -6.17
C SER A 94 -18.72 5.33 -6.45
N ALA A 95 -18.23 6.04 -5.43
CA ALA A 95 -17.57 7.31 -5.64
C ALA A 95 -16.21 7.09 -6.33
N PRO A 96 -15.90 7.85 -7.40
CA PRO A 96 -14.60 7.77 -8.04
C PRO A 96 -13.51 8.31 -7.11
N LEU A 97 -12.28 7.81 -7.26
CA LEU A 97 -11.11 8.29 -6.52
C LEU A 97 -10.93 9.80 -6.69
N LYS A 98 -11.19 10.56 -5.60
CA LYS A 98 -10.97 12.01 -5.52
C LYS A 98 -10.83 12.46 -4.06
N PHE A 99 -10.12 13.56 -3.82
CA PHE A 99 -10.04 14.19 -2.50
C PHE A 99 -11.31 14.94 -2.13
N GLY A 100 -11.56 15.08 -0.82
CA GLY A 100 -12.62 15.94 -0.28
C GLY A 100 -13.98 15.27 -0.23
N VAL A 101 -14.02 13.93 -0.21
CA VAL A 101 -15.26 13.19 0.01
C VAL A 101 -15.44 13.03 1.51
N HIS A 102 -16.44 13.71 2.08
CA HIS A 102 -16.81 13.49 3.47
C HIS A 102 -17.35 12.07 3.60
N GLY A 103 -16.69 11.19 4.36
CA GLY A 103 -17.18 9.84 4.62
C GLY A 103 -18.54 9.82 5.33
N GLN A 104 -19.04 8.63 5.67
CA GLN A 104 -20.12 8.55 6.65
C GLN A 104 -19.60 8.87 8.05
N ARG A 105 -20.48 9.42 8.90
CA ARG A 105 -20.13 9.61 10.31
C ARG A 105 -19.87 8.25 10.93
N ILE A 106 -18.83 8.21 11.75
CA ILE A 106 -18.41 6.98 12.40
C ILE A 106 -18.44 7.16 13.91
N ARG A 107 -18.67 6.05 14.62
CA ARG A 107 -18.62 5.99 16.08
C ARG A 107 -17.18 6.13 16.60
N ALA A 108 -17.04 6.47 17.87
CA ALA A 108 -15.75 6.71 18.52
C ALA A 108 -14.78 5.51 18.44
N ASP A 109 -15.28 4.27 18.48
CA ASP A 109 -14.49 3.04 18.30
C ASP A 109 -13.90 2.93 16.89
N ALA A 110 -14.71 3.21 15.86
CA ALA A 110 -14.27 3.26 14.47
C ALA A 110 -13.28 4.41 14.23
N GLN A 111 -13.40 5.53 14.94
CA GLN A 111 -12.43 6.63 14.86
C GLN A 111 -11.06 6.22 15.41
N ARG A 112 -11.02 5.51 16.54
CA ARG A 112 -9.77 4.98 17.10
C ARG A 112 -9.10 4.02 16.13
N LEU A 113 -9.89 3.13 15.52
CA LEU A 113 -9.42 2.21 14.47
C LEU A 113 -8.85 2.98 13.28
N TYR A 114 -9.55 4.01 12.79
CA TYR A 114 -9.09 4.86 11.70
C TYR A 114 -7.72 5.48 11.99
N LEU A 115 -7.56 6.10 13.17
CA LEU A 115 -6.30 6.73 13.56
C LEU A 115 -5.14 5.72 13.71
N GLN A 116 -5.42 4.54 14.26
CA GLN A 116 -4.44 3.46 14.35
C GLN A 116 -3.99 3.01 12.96
N LEU A 117 -4.94 2.77 12.05
CA LEU A 117 -4.63 2.32 10.70
C LEU A 117 -3.89 3.41 9.89
N MET A 118 -4.21 4.69 10.09
CA MET A 118 -3.47 5.80 9.49
C MET A 118 -2.00 5.81 9.92
N ASN A 119 -1.70 5.51 11.19
CA ASN A 119 -0.32 5.39 11.66
C ASN A 119 0.40 4.19 11.04
N ASP A 120 -0.29 3.05 10.91
CA ASP A 120 0.24 1.85 10.24
C ASP A 120 0.57 2.16 8.78
N ILE A 121 -0.33 2.84 8.06
CA ILE A 121 -0.17 3.24 6.66
C ILE A 121 1.00 4.21 6.50
N ALA A 122 1.08 5.25 7.34
CA ALA A 122 2.18 6.22 7.29
C ALA A 122 3.55 5.54 7.48
N SER A 123 3.62 4.60 8.42
CA SER A 123 4.82 3.81 8.67
C SER A 123 5.17 2.92 7.47
N MET A 124 4.19 2.21 6.91
CA MET A 124 4.39 1.33 5.76
C MET A 124 4.79 2.08 4.51
N LEU A 125 4.24 3.28 4.25
CA LEU A 125 4.60 4.09 3.10
C LEU A 125 6.10 4.43 3.09
N VAL A 126 6.63 4.87 4.23
CA VAL A 126 8.05 5.23 4.36
C VAL A 126 8.94 3.99 4.26
N LEU A 127 8.60 2.92 5.00
CA LEU A 127 9.40 1.70 5.03
C LEU A 127 9.42 0.98 3.68
N ALA A 128 8.27 0.88 3.00
CA ALA A 128 8.17 0.25 1.69
C ALA A 128 9.05 0.96 0.67
N ALA A 129 9.02 2.30 0.62
CA ALA A 129 9.85 3.09 -0.29
C ALA A 129 11.35 2.91 -0.01
N GLN A 130 11.75 2.94 1.26
CA GLN A 130 13.15 2.73 1.65
C GLN A 130 13.63 1.33 1.29
N ASN A 131 12.88 0.29 1.67
CA ASN A 131 13.27 -1.09 1.44
C ASN A 131 13.24 -1.45 -0.05
N ALA A 132 12.29 -0.92 -0.83
CA ALA A 132 12.25 -1.11 -2.27
C ALA A 132 13.49 -0.49 -2.93
N PHE A 133 13.86 0.73 -2.54
CA PHE A 133 15.04 1.40 -3.05
C PHE A 133 16.35 0.69 -2.69
N ASP A 134 16.47 0.17 -1.46
CA ASP A 134 17.61 -0.67 -1.05
C ASP A 134 17.71 -1.94 -1.91
N VAL A 135 16.58 -2.58 -2.22
CA VAL A 135 16.52 -3.76 -3.10
C VAL A 135 16.87 -3.41 -4.54
N MET A 136 16.35 -2.31 -5.09
CA MET A 136 16.72 -1.82 -6.43
C MET A 136 18.24 -1.59 -6.53
N THR A 137 18.83 -0.99 -5.51
CA THR A 137 20.28 -0.78 -5.43
C THR A 137 21.03 -2.13 -5.44
N ALA A 138 20.57 -3.11 -4.66
CA ALA A 138 21.20 -4.43 -4.63
C ALA A 138 21.10 -5.19 -5.97
N ILE A 139 20.04 -4.95 -6.76
CA ILE A 139 19.91 -5.47 -8.12
C ILE A 139 20.91 -4.78 -9.04
N GLU A 140 20.99 -3.45 -9.02
CA GLU A 140 21.96 -2.68 -9.83
C GLU A 140 23.41 -3.03 -9.51
N ASP A 141 23.72 -3.32 -8.24
CA ASP A 141 25.05 -3.76 -7.77
C ASP A 141 25.35 -5.24 -8.12
N GLY A 142 24.37 -5.98 -8.63
CA GLY A 142 24.49 -7.38 -8.98
C GLY A 142 24.53 -8.35 -7.79
N ASP A 143 24.12 -7.91 -6.59
CA ASP A 143 23.96 -8.79 -5.41
C ASP A 143 22.70 -9.67 -5.52
N ILE A 144 21.74 -9.26 -6.36
CA ILE A 144 20.55 -10.02 -6.74
C ILE A 144 20.61 -10.25 -8.25
N ASP A 145 20.62 -11.52 -8.67
CA ASP A 145 20.71 -11.92 -10.08
C ASP A 145 19.45 -12.71 -10.45
N ALA A 146 18.41 -11.94 -10.81
CA ALA A 146 17.08 -12.41 -11.07
C ALA A 146 16.73 -12.33 -12.57
N PRO A 147 15.92 -13.26 -13.10
CA PRO A 147 15.52 -13.22 -14.50
C PRO A 147 14.50 -12.09 -14.77
N GLU A 148 14.47 -11.58 -16.00
CA GLU A 148 13.64 -10.44 -16.43
C GLU A 148 12.15 -10.62 -16.10
N GLU A 149 11.66 -11.87 -16.15
CA GLU A 149 10.26 -12.22 -15.89
C GLU A 149 9.77 -11.78 -14.50
N ILE A 150 10.64 -11.78 -13.49
CA ILE A 150 10.27 -11.30 -12.15
C ILE A 150 9.97 -9.79 -12.20
N PHE A 151 10.76 -9.04 -12.96
CA PHE A 151 10.61 -7.59 -13.11
C PHE A 151 9.40 -7.22 -13.96
N PHE A 152 9.08 -8.01 -14.99
CA PHE A 152 7.81 -7.88 -15.70
C PHE A 152 6.63 -8.10 -14.75
N GLY A 153 6.71 -9.03 -13.81
CA GLY A 153 5.69 -9.21 -12.78
C GLY A 153 5.49 -7.97 -11.89
N PHE A 154 6.57 -7.29 -11.48
CA PHE A 154 6.46 -5.99 -10.80
C PHE A 154 5.85 -4.92 -11.71
N GLY A 155 6.20 -4.92 -12.99
CA GLY A 155 5.68 -3.98 -14.00
C GLY A 155 4.17 -4.13 -14.21
N GLU A 156 3.67 -5.37 -14.27
CA GLU A 156 2.24 -5.66 -14.34
C GLU A 156 1.50 -5.08 -13.12
N GLN A 157 2.05 -5.24 -11.91
CA GLN A 157 1.44 -4.66 -10.72
C GLN A 157 1.48 -3.12 -10.74
N GLN A 158 2.56 -2.53 -11.26
CA GLN A 158 2.66 -1.08 -11.45
C GLN A 158 1.61 -0.57 -12.43
N GLU A 159 1.39 -1.26 -13.54
CA GLU A 159 0.36 -0.91 -14.53
C GLU A 159 -1.05 -0.97 -13.92
N ARG A 160 -1.37 -2.04 -13.19
CA ARG A 160 -2.65 -2.16 -12.46
C ARG A 160 -2.86 -1.03 -11.45
N LEU A 161 -1.81 -0.59 -10.74
CA LEU A 161 -1.89 0.58 -9.84
C LEU A 161 -2.12 1.88 -10.61
N ASN A 162 -1.47 2.05 -11.77
CA ASN A 162 -1.68 3.22 -12.62
C ASN A 162 -3.12 3.27 -13.14
N GLU A 163 -3.70 2.15 -13.54
CA GLU A 163 -5.09 2.07 -14.01
C GLU A 163 -6.09 2.51 -12.92
N ILE A 164 -5.87 2.13 -11.66
CA ILE A 164 -6.69 2.57 -10.51
C ILE A 164 -6.75 4.10 -10.46
N ILE A 165 -5.59 4.77 -10.56
CA ILE A 165 -5.47 6.22 -10.46
C ILE A 165 -6.02 6.91 -11.71
N GLN A 166 -5.61 6.46 -12.90
CA GLN A 166 -5.98 7.08 -14.18
C GLN A 166 -7.47 6.98 -14.45
N SER A 167 -8.06 5.79 -14.21
CA SER A 167 -9.48 5.54 -14.44
C SER A 167 -10.36 6.07 -13.30
N ARG A 168 -9.75 6.53 -12.21
CA ARG A 168 -10.43 6.94 -10.97
C ARG A 168 -11.50 5.93 -10.56
N VAL A 169 -11.09 4.67 -10.48
CA VAL A 169 -12.00 3.54 -10.21
C VAL A 169 -12.78 3.78 -8.90
N PRO A 170 -13.95 3.15 -8.73
CA PRO A 170 -14.70 3.23 -7.48
C PRO A 170 -13.84 2.81 -6.28
N LEU A 171 -14.04 3.47 -5.13
CA LEU A 171 -13.28 3.22 -3.90
C LEU A 171 -13.22 1.72 -3.53
N ARG A 172 -14.33 1.00 -3.63
CA ARG A 172 -14.36 -0.44 -3.36
C ARG A 172 -13.43 -1.22 -4.29
N VAL A 173 -13.46 -0.91 -5.58
CA VAL A 173 -12.59 -1.54 -6.58
C VAL A 173 -11.13 -1.22 -6.26
N ALA A 174 -10.80 0.02 -5.88
CA ALA A 174 -9.45 0.38 -5.48
C ALA A 174 -8.93 -0.44 -4.29
N VAL A 175 -9.78 -0.68 -3.28
CA VAL A 175 -9.45 -1.49 -2.11
C VAL A 175 -9.26 -2.96 -2.49
N ASP A 176 -10.18 -3.54 -3.25
CA ASP A 176 -10.14 -4.95 -3.65
C ASP A 176 -8.93 -5.23 -4.55
N THR A 177 -8.71 -4.40 -5.56
CA THR A 177 -7.53 -4.52 -6.45
C THR A 177 -6.22 -4.30 -5.69
N GLY A 178 -6.17 -3.37 -4.73
CA GLY A 178 -4.99 -3.16 -3.89
C GLY A 178 -4.64 -4.37 -3.02
N ALA A 179 -5.65 -5.08 -2.51
CA ALA A 179 -5.45 -6.33 -1.78
C ALA A 179 -4.80 -7.40 -2.67
N GLU A 180 -5.34 -7.60 -3.88
CA GLU A 180 -4.78 -8.55 -4.84
C GLU A 180 -3.34 -8.21 -5.23
N ILE A 181 -3.07 -6.94 -5.55
CA ILE A 181 -1.72 -6.46 -5.88
C ILE A 181 -0.75 -6.73 -4.73
N SER A 182 -1.17 -6.48 -3.49
CA SER A 182 -0.31 -6.72 -2.33
C SER A 182 0.09 -8.20 -2.19
N ASP A 183 -0.84 -9.14 -2.44
CA ASP A 183 -0.57 -10.57 -2.39
C ASP A 183 0.37 -11.01 -3.53
N GLN A 184 0.24 -10.43 -4.73
CA GLN A 184 1.17 -10.68 -5.84
C GLN A 184 2.57 -10.13 -5.56
N LEU A 185 2.67 -8.92 -5.00
CA LEU A 185 3.96 -8.34 -4.61
C LEU A 185 4.66 -9.19 -3.54
N ILE A 186 3.93 -9.78 -2.59
CA ILE A 186 4.51 -10.75 -1.63
C ILE A 186 5.14 -11.93 -2.39
N ALA A 187 4.44 -12.50 -3.37
CA ALA A 187 4.93 -13.62 -4.16
C ALA A 187 6.20 -13.23 -4.95
N LEU A 188 6.20 -12.07 -5.60
CA LEU A 188 7.35 -11.56 -6.37
C LEU A 188 8.57 -11.31 -5.49
N VAL A 189 8.40 -10.69 -4.31
CA VAL A 189 9.50 -10.46 -3.37
C VAL A 189 10.05 -11.79 -2.84
N ARG A 190 9.19 -12.78 -2.59
CA ARG A 190 9.63 -14.13 -2.21
C ARG A 190 10.41 -14.83 -3.32
N GLU A 191 10.01 -14.63 -4.56
CA GLU A 191 10.75 -15.16 -5.71
C GLU A 191 12.11 -14.47 -5.81
N LEU A 192 12.14 -13.14 -5.75
CA LEU A 192 13.36 -12.35 -5.80
C LEU A 192 14.41 -12.77 -4.74
N LYS A 193 13.96 -13.16 -3.55
CA LYS A 193 14.82 -13.70 -2.49
C LYS A 193 15.60 -14.96 -2.87
N LYS A 194 15.08 -15.79 -3.77
CA LYS A 194 15.76 -17.01 -4.24
C LYS A 194 16.96 -16.69 -5.14
N HIS A 195 17.00 -15.47 -5.67
CA HIS A 195 18.02 -14.98 -6.61
C HIS A 195 19.10 -14.13 -5.94
N GLN A 196 19.07 -14.01 -4.61
CA GLN A 196 20.12 -13.34 -3.87
C GLN A 196 21.41 -14.18 -3.89
N LYS A 197 22.55 -13.56 -4.23
CA LYS A 197 23.85 -14.22 -4.08
C LYS A 197 24.12 -14.49 -2.59
N ALA A 198 24.66 -15.68 -2.29
CA ALA A 198 25.14 -15.99 -0.95
C ALA A 198 26.30 -15.03 -0.63
N GLY A 199 26.06 -14.11 0.31
CA GLY A 199 27.06 -13.20 0.84
C GLY A 199 27.92 -13.83 1.92
#